data_AF-A0AAV0TXX0-F1
#
_entry.id   AF-A0AAV0TXX0-F1
#
_cell.length_a   1.000
_cell.length_b   1.000
_cell.length_c   1.000
_cell.angle_alpha   90.00
_cell.angle_beta   90.00
_cell.angle_gamma   90.00
#
_symmetry.space_group_name_H-M   'P 1'
#
loop_
_entity.id
_entity.type
_entity.pdbx_description
1 polymer ?
#
loop_
_entity_poly.entity_id
_entity_poly.type
_entity_poly.pdbx_seq_one_letter_code
_entity_poly.pdbx_strand_id
1 'polypeptide(L)'
;MARLHRVGRATSNMQLRSQKRDFTSTIAVMTTSNDSSPESQKKKTVKPKRTSFRPKFIVAPTSSKFPILTALKKQRVDPDSIDHDKILLKYPNLIPARLIRRYKRFLADVVLLDGIAKDETVEIVDKNLGTKSDGDGIIDDEEVVTVYCPNTGPMVGLLEGLPNARVQLSKSSDPKRKYAYTLEMIQINNGERDVWVGVHSTSANRMIEQALTSRWLTELGHYDSVRREVKFANNSRVDFVLTTNAKDGTIVHEKYVEVKSVTLAMDGRGKSSSRCAVFPDTVSTRAQKHVTELTDLLSTTTKGLGNRKETATHKVSGTIVFLVQRDDCTAFAPSIQHDKKFAELCAIAAKSGIQILAYACALEPDETKKSGTVRLLESLPLHGAAS
;
A
#
# COMPACT_ATOMS: atom_id res chain seq x y z
N MET A 1 82.01 -15.63 24.55
CA MET A 1 81.73 -16.61 25.63
C MET A 1 80.23 -16.72 25.82
N ALA A 2 79.69 -17.95 25.68
CA ALA A 2 78.52 -18.57 26.35
C ALA A 2 77.16 -17.81 26.44
N ARG A 3 75.96 -18.43 26.39
CA ARG A 3 75.41 -19.74 25.97
C ARG A 3 73.86 -19.64 26.17
N LEU A 4 73.13 -20.48 25.43
CA LEU A 4 71.71 -20.93 25.45
C LEU A 4 70.88 -20.73 26.76
N HIS A 5 69.53 -20.62 26.75
CA HIS A 5 68.57 -21.71 26.46
C HIS A 5 67.09 -21.28 26.28
N ARG A 6 66.33 -22.21 25.68
CA ARG A 6 64.95 -22.25 25.16
C ARG A 6 63.94 -22.80 26.21
N VAL A 7 62.63 -22.81 25.84
CA VAL A 7 61.43 -23.59 26.32
C VAL A 7 60.33 -22.67 26.92
N GLY A 8 59.01 -22.75 26.66
CA GLY A 8 58.15 -23.58 25.79
C GLY A 8 56.63 -23.41 26.13
N ARG A 9 55.77 -23.44 25.09
CA ARG A 9 54.34 -23.85 24.96
C ARG A 9 53.26 -23.53 26.03
N ALA A 10 52.13 -22.96 25.56
CA ALA A 10 50.80 -23.61 25.60
C ALA A 10 49.77 -22.89 24.68
N THR A 11 49.11 -23.66 23.82
CA THR A 11 47.98 -23.31 22.94
C THR A 11 46.69 -23.87 23.53
N SER A 12 45.56 -23.16 23.46
CA SER A 12 44.24 -23.76 23.65
C SER A 12 43.26 -23.38 22.53
N ASN A 13 42.84 -24.42 21.81
CA ASN A 13 41.68 -24.47 20.92
C ASN A 13 40.40 -24.60 21.76
N MET A 14 39.28 -24.03 21.29
CA MET A 14 37.96 -24.52 21.70
C MET A 14 37.02 -24.62 20.50
N GLN A 15 36.61 -25.86 20.22
CA GLN A 15 35.72 -26.30 19.15
C GLN A 15 34.25 -25.95 19.42
N LEU A 16 33.56 -25.50 18.38
CA LEU A 16 32.10 -25.53 18.26
C LEU A 16 31.65 -26.93 17.81
N ARG A 17 30.71 -27.53 18.56
CA ARG A 17 29.98 -28.75 18.15
C ARG A 17 28.48 -28.44 18.03
N SER A 18 27.94 -28.74 16.86
CA SER A 18 26.50 -28.75 16.57
C SER A 18 25.83 -29.97 17.20
N GLN A 19 24.57 -29.84 17.63
CA GLN A 19 23.64 -30.97 17.72
C GLN A 19 22.24 -30.54 17.26
N LYS A 20 21.82 -31.12 16.13
CA LYS A 20 20.42 -31.37 15.77
C LYS A 20 19.82 -32.35 16.78
N ARG A 21 18.53 -32.21 17.12
CA ARG A 21 17.70 -33.32 17.58
C ARG A 21 16.30 -33.22 16.99
N ASP A 22 15.91 -34.36 16.43
CA ASP A 22 14.63 -34.68 15.82
C ASP A 22 13.50 -34.75 16.85
N PHE A 23 12.27 -34.46 16.40
CA PHE A 23 11.05 -34.73 17.16
C PHE A 23 10.26 -35.85 16.48
N THR A 24 10.16 -36.98 17.16
CA THR A 24 9.20 -38.05 16.87
C THR A 24 7.91 -37.84 17.67
N SER A 25 6.81 -38.21 17.01
CA SER A 25 5.42 -38.19 17.45
C SER A 25 5.07 -39.31 18.42
N THR A 26 4.22 -39.05 19.43
CA THR A 26 3.22 -40.02 19.92
C THR A 26 2.02 -39.31 20.57
N ILE A 27 0.83 -39.76 20.19
CA ILE A 27 -0.51 -39.41 20.68
C ILE A 27 -0.85 -40.26 21.91
N ALA A 28 -1.51 -39.71 22.94
CA ALA A 28 -2.54 -40.42 23.73
C ALA A 28 -3.30 -39.46 24.67
N VAL A 29 -4.60 -39.25 24.40
CA VAL A 29 -5.79 -39.71 25.17
C VAL A 29 -6.16 -38.84 26.39
N MET A 30 -7.32 -38.19 26.26
CA MET A 30 -8.11 -37.56 27.32
C MET A 30 -8.99 -38.58 28.05
N THR A 31 -9.11 -38.44 29.38
CA THR A 31 -10.27 -38.90 30.16
C THR A 31 -10.53 -37.93 31.34
N THR A 32 -11.75 -37.38 31.38
CA THR A 32 -12.70 -37.17 32.53
C THR A 32 -12.11 -36.79 33.91
N SER A 33 -12.64 -35.87 34.73
CA SER A 33 -14.00 -35.34 34.97
C SER A 33 -13.93 -34.27 36.10
N ASN A 34 -14.99 -33.44 36.22
CA ASN A 34 -15.54 -32.65 37.37
C ASN A 34 -14.77 -32.66 38.72
N ASP A 35 -14.72 -31.62 39.56
CA ASP A 35 -15.77 -30.70 40.00
C ASP A 35 -15.19 -29.62 40.96
N SER A 36 -15.96 -28.56 41.20
CA SER A 36 -16.03 -27.72 42.41
C SER A 36 -14.96 -26.63 42.71
N SER A 37 -15.45 -25.38 42.76
CA SER A 37 -14.96 -24.23 43.57
C SER A 37 -15.52 -24.35 45.02
N PRO A 38 -15.26 -23.45 46.01
CA PRO A 38 -14.55 -22.15 46.06
C PRO A 38 -13.46 -22.13 47.19
N GLU A 39 -12.64 -21.10 47.44
CA GLU A 39 -12.98 -19.89 48.21
C GLU A 39 -11.70 -19.04 48.46
N SER A 40 -11.91 -17.78 48.81
CA SER A 40 -10.99 -16.65 48.96
C SER A 40 -9.88 -16.77 50.04
N GLN A 41 -8.73 -16.08 49.86
CA GLN A 41 -8.28 -14.94 50.71
C GLN A 41 -6.87 -14.38 50.40
N LYS A 42 -6.84 -13.04 50.24
CA LYS A 42 -5.88 -12.02 50.70
C LYS A 42 -4.35 -12.11 50.43
N LYS A 43 -3.94 -11.20 49.52
CA LYS A 43 -2.81 -10.21 49.58
C LYS A 43 -1.53 -10.59 50.37
N LYS A 44 -0.39 -10.59 49.65
CA LYS A 44 0.79 -9.76 49.98
C LYS A 44 1.71 -9.54 48.76
N THR A 45 2.10 -8.29 48.64
CA THR A 45 2.91 -7.62 47.61
C THR A 45 4.37 -8.05 47.57
N VAL A 46 4.90 -8.32 46.37
CA VAL A 46 6.32 -8.09 46.01
C VAL A 46 6.40 -7.63 44.56
N LYS A 47 6.91 -6.42 44.32
CA LYS A 47 7.19 -5.88 42.97
C LYS A 47 8.57 -6.38 42.50
N PRO A 48 8.72 -6.91 41.27
CA PRO A 48 10.00 -6.90 40.59
C PRO A 48 10.07 -5.73 39.59
N LYS A 49 11.21 -5.03 39.59
CA LYS A 49 11.56 -3.95 38.65
C LYS A 49 11.47 -4.46 37.21
N ARG A 50 10.53 -3.92 36.43
CA ARG A 50 10.54 -4.04 34.96
C ARG A 50 11.40 -2.91 34.38
N THR A 51 12.55 -3.28 33.82
CA THR A 51 13.29 -2.43 32.88
C THR A 51 12.42 -2.25 31.63
N SER A 52 11.97 -1.02 31.37
CA SER A 52 11.15 -0.71 30.22
C SER A 52 12.02 -0.53 28.97
N PHE A 53 12.22 -1.59 28.19
CA PHE A 53 12.59 -1.44 26.79
C PHE A 53 11.33 -1.12 25.99
N ARG A 54 11.12 0.17 25.68
CA ARG A 54 10.14 0.58 24.66
C ARG A 54 10.86 0.54 23.29
N PRO A 55 10.47 -0.32 22.34
CA PRO A 55 10.86 -0.10 20.97
C PRO A 55 10.20 1.21 20.51
N LYS A 56 11.01 2.19 20.11
CA LYS A 56 10.52 3.40 19.43
C LYS A 56 9.93 2.95 18.09
N PHE A 57 8.63 2.75 18.05
CA PHE A 57 7.90 2.70 16.79
C PHE A 57 8.10 4.05 16.11
N ILE A 58 8.78 4.04 14.96
CA ILE A 58 8.78 5.18 14.05
C ILE A 58 7.35 5.27 13.49
N VAL A 59 6.53 6.08 14.13
CA VAL A 59 5.23 6.48 13.60
C VAL A 59 5.52 7.40 12.41
N ALA A 60 5.13 6.98 11.22
CA ALA A 60 5.15 7.85 10.05
C ALA A 60 4.34 9.12 10.38
N PRO A 61 4.85 10.32 10.10
CA PRO A 61 4.17 11.55 10.47
C PRO A 61 2.84 11.63 9.73
N THR A 62 1.73 11.42 10.44
CA THR A 62 0.41 11.85 10.00
C THR A 62 0.39 13.37 10.09
N SER A 63 0.72 14.05 9.00
CA SER A 63 0.70 15.51 8.91
C SER A 63 -0.72 16.01 9.17
N SER A 64 -0.97 16.47 10.40
CA SER A 64 -2.27 16.96 10.88
C SER A 64 -2.39 18.49 10.81
N LYS A 65 -1.95 19.10 9.70
CA LYS A 65 -2.18 20.53 9.43
C LYS A 65 -2.42 20.74 7.93
N PHE A 66 -3.63 20.47 7.47
CA PHE A 66 -4.05 20.83 6.12
C PHE A 66 -5.44 21.47 6.17
N PRO A 67 -5.68 22.53 5.39
CA PRO A 67 -6.91 23.32 5.48
C PRO A 67 -8.11 22.48 5.04
N ILE A 68 -9.25 22.71 5.69
CA ILE A 68 -10.54 22.38 5.11
C ILE A 68 -10.60 23.16 3.80
N LEU A 69 -10.88 22.50 2.67
CA LEU A 69 -11.22 23.17 1.41
C LEU A 69 -12.62 23.82 1.56
N THR A 70 -12.75 24.76 2.49
CA THR A 70 -13.91 25.65 2.60
C THR A 70 -13.61 26.85 1.73
N ALA A 71 -14.56 27.11 0.82
CA ALA A 71 -14.43 28.03 -0.30
C ALA A 71 -13.35 27.56 -1.29
N LEU A 72 -13.83 26.91 -2.36
CA LEU A 72 -13.37 27.29 -3.69
C LEU A 72 -13.38 28.81 -3.73
N LYS A 73 -12.23 29.46 -3.45
CA LYS A 73 -11.91 30.66 -4.21
C LYS A 73 -12.14 30.21 -5.64
N LYS A 74 -12.96 30.95 -6.37
CA LYS A 74 -13.01 30.87 -7.83
C LYS A 74 -11.57 31.06 -8.36
N GLN A 75 -10.70 30.06 -8.25
CA GLN A 75 -9.95 29.69 -9.42
C GLN A 75 -11.07 29.32 -10.38
N ARG A 76 -11.32 30.23 -11.32
CA ARG A 76 -11.95 29.87 -12.57
C ARG A 76 -11.08 28.73 -13.10
N VAL A 77 -11.42 27.50 -12.76
CA VAL A 77 -11.24 26.39 -13.68
C VAL A 77 -12.11 26.82 -14.82
N ASP A 78 -11.47 27.18 -15.92
CA ASP A 78 -12.15 27.49 -17.14
C ASP A 78 -13.07 26.30 -17.43
N PRO A 79 -14.40 26.45 -17.46
CA PRO A 79 -15.29 25.34 -17.78
C PRO A 79 -14.98 24.73 -19.16
N ASP A 80 -14.22 25.45 -20.01
CA ASP A 80 -13.73 24.98 -21.29
C ASP A 80 -12.33 24.32 -21.23
N SER A 81 -11.60 24.38 -20.11
CA SER A 81 -10.35 23.60 -19.92
C SER A 81 -10.68 22.16 -19.53
N ILE A 82 -11.36 21.46 -20.41
CA ILE A 82 -11.48 20.01 -20.34
C ILE A 82 -10.09 19.46 -20.62
N ASP A 83 -9.40 18.97 -19.58
CA ASP A 83 -8.25 18.09 -19.77
C ASP A 83 -8.77 16.80 -20.39
N HIS A 84 -8.82 16.79 -21.73
CA HIS A 84 -9.26 15.66 -22.55
C HIS A 84 -8.44 14.40 -22.25
N ASP A 85 -7.23 14.55 -21.73
CA ASP A 85 -6.31 13.45 -21.48
C ASP A 85 -6.50 12.82 -20.09
N LYS A 86 -7.40 13.35 -19.25
CA LYS A 86 -7.72 12.84 -17.90
C LYS A 86 -6.48 12.51 -17.05
N ILE A 87 -5.53 13.45 -16.95
CA ILE A 87 -4.27 13.22 -16.23
C ILE A 87 -4.48 13.28 -14.71
N LEU A 88 -4.22 12.16 -14.03
CA LEU A 88 -4.33 12.00 -12.58
C LEU A 88 -3.09 12.52 -11.82
N LEU A 89 -1.91 12.33 -12.41
CA LEU A 89 -0.64 12.69 -11.79
C LEU A 89 0.42 12.96 -12.87
N LYS A 90 1.28 13.94 -12.61
CA LYS A 90 2.46 14.24 -13.41
C LYS A 90 3.71 14.01 -12.57
N TYR A 91 4.68 13.28 -13.11
CA TYR A 91 6.01 13.16 -12.57
C TYR A 91 6.95 14.08 -13.35
N PRO A 92 7.45 15.17 -12.75
CA PRO A 92 8.33 16.10 -13.45
C PRO A 92 9.76 15.57 -13.60
N ASN A 93 10.18 14.64 -12.74
CA ASN A 93 11.51 14.07 -12.68
C ASN A 93 11.41 12.57 -12.34
N LEU A 94 11.46 11.71 -13.36
CA LEU A 94 11.61 10.27 -13.21
C LEU A 94 13.02 9.84 -13.59
N ILE A 95 13.57 8.93 -12.78
CA ILE A 95 14.91 8.40 -12.95
C ILE A 95 14.79 6.89 -13.18
N PRO A 96 15.23 6.39 -14.34
CA PRO A 96 15.20 4.97 -14.63
C PRO A 96 16.27 4.22 -13.82
N ALA A 97 15.90 3.06 -13.30
CA ALA A 97 16.78 2.21 -12.51
C ALA A 97 16.44 0.72 -12.68
N ARG A 98 17.35 -0.15 -12.23
CA ARG A 98 17.13 -1.59 -12.08
C ARG A 98 17.01 -1.96 -10.61
N LEU A 99 15.90 -2.57 -10.23
CA LEU A 99 15.66 -3.08 -8.89
C LEU A 99 16.44 -4.38 -8.68
N ILE A 100 17.30 -4.41 -7.66
CA ILE A 100 18.10 -5.58 -7.30
C ILE A 100 17.34 -6.45 -6.30
N ARG A 101 16.80 -5.81 -5.25
CA ARG A 101 16.03 -6.49 -4.21
C ARG A 101 15.15 -5.51 -3.44
N ARG A 102 14.10 -6.04 -2.83
CA ARG A 102 13.25 -5.35 -1.87
C ARG A 102 13.33 -6.02 -0.51
N TYR A 103 13.45 -5.25 0.57
CA TYR A 103 13.61 -5.78 1.92
C TYR A 103 13.01 -4.84 2.96
N LYS A 104 12.76 -5.39 4.16
CA LYS A 104 12.12 -4.66 5.28
C LYS A 104 10.77 -4.01 4.90
N ARG A 105 10.14 -4.44 3.81
CA ARG A 105 8.92 -3.89 3.18
C ARG A 105 9.07 -2.48 2.57
N PHE A 106 9.77 -1.57 3.25
CA PHE A 106 9.84 -0.17 2.87
C PHE A 106 11.18 0.26 2.22
N LEU A 107 12.10 -0.68 1.98
CA LEU A 107 13.39 -0.41 1.33
C LEU A 107 13.58 -1.28 0.10
N ALA A 108 14.30 -0.73 -0.85
CA ALA A 108 14.75 -1.40 -2.05
C ALA A 108 16.17 -0.96 -2.39
N ASP A 109 16.97 -1.87 -2.94
CA ASP A 109 18.28 -1.55 -3.50
C ASP A 109 18.16 -1.56 -5.02
N VAL A 110 18.71 -0.53 -5.66
CA VAL A 110 18.62 -0.31 -7.11
C VAL A 110 19.97 0.10 -7.69
N VAL A 111 20.15 -0.13 -9.00
CA VAL A 111 21.23 0.46 -9.80
C VAL A 111 20.61 1.53 -10.70
N LEU A 112 21.10 2.77 -10.64
CA LEU A 112 20.63 3.88 -11.48
C LEU A 112 21.16 3.70 -12.92
N LEU A 113 20.31 3.90 -13.93
CA LEU A 113 20.71 3.74 -15.33
C LEU A 113 21.37 5.01 -15.92
N ASP A 114 21.27 6.15 -15.24
CA ASP A 114 21.72 7.45 -15.75
C ASP A 114 23.12 7.90 -15.27
N GLY A 115 23.89 7.03 -14.60
CA GLY A 115 25.27 7.35 -14.18
C GLY A 115 25.39 8.51 -13.15
N ILE A 116 24.29 8.92 -12.49
CA ILE A 116 24.31 9.94 -11.43
C ILE A 116 24.74 9.30 -10.10
N ALA A 117 25.99 8.86 -10.09
CA ALA A 117 26.74 8.34 -8.97
C ALA A 117 27.72 9.42 -8.46
N LYS A 118 27.29 10.69 -8.38
CA LYS A 118 28.11 11.82 -7.88
C LYS A 118 27.27 12.92 -7.23
N ASP A 119 26.26 12.55 -6.44
CA ASP A 119 25.58 13.48 -5.56
C ASP A 119 25.82 13.01 -4.12
N GLU A 120 26.44 13.84 -3.28
CA GLU A 120 27.01 13.48 -1.95
C GLU A 120 25.94 13.04 -0.91
N THR A 121 24.68 12.90 -1.32
CA THR A 121 23.53 12.48 -0.50
C THR A 121 23.13 11.01 -0.70
N VAL A 122 23.82 10.27 -1.56
CA VAL A 122 23.56 8.84 -1.80
C VAL A 122 24.26 7.99 -0.73
N GLU A 123 23.49 7.30 0.12
CA GLU A 123 24.05 6.22 0.96
C GLU A 123 24.46 5.06 0.04
N ILE A 124 25.74 5.01 -0.34
CA ILE A 124 26.35 3.90 -1.09
C ILE A 124 26.30 2.65 -0.21
N VAL A 125 25.63 1.60 -0.68
CA VAL A 125 25.58 0.32 0.04
C VAL A 125 26.66 -0.61 -0.51
N ASP A 126 27.63 -0.94 0.35
CA ASP A 126 28.65 -2.01 0.27
C ASP A 126 29.00 -2.57 -1.13
N LYS A 127 30.28 -2.42 -1.51
CA LYS A 127 30.95 -3.05 -2.68
C LYS A 127 31.05 -4.59 -2.64
N ASN A 128 30.20 -5.27 -1.86
CA ASN A 128 30.31 -6.72 -1.61
C ASN A 128 28.96 -7.43 -1.66
N LEU A 129 28.12 -7.18 -2.67
CA LEU A 129 27.13 -8.17 -3.11
C LEU A 129 27.82 -9.20 -4.02
N GLY A 130 28.72 -9.99 -3.42
CA GLY A 130 29.42 -11.05 -4.12
C GLY A 130 28.49 -12.22 -4.42
N THR A 131 28.05 -12.35 -5.66
CA THR A 131 27.93 -13.67 -6.29
C THR A 131 29.29 -14.03 -6.85
N LYS A 132 30.04 -14.87 -6.14
CA LYS A 132 31.15 -15.59 -6.75
C LYS A 132 30.55 -16.57 -7.76
N SER A 133 30.46 -16.17 -9.02
CA SER A 133 30.42 -17.09 -10.15
C SER A 133 31.81 -17.06 -10.77
N ASP A 134 32.53 -18.17 -10.63
CA ASP A 134 33.77 -18.40 -11.36
C ASP A 134 33.44 -18.42 -12.86
N GLY A 135 33.94 -17.43 -13.61
CA GLY A 135 33.87 -17.43 -15.07
C GLY A 135 33.43 -16.10 -15.67
N ASP A 136 34.42 -15.33 -16.11
CA ASP A 136 34.43 -14.33 -17.18
C ASP A 136 33.31 -13.25 -17.21
N GLY A 137 33.72 -12.01 -16.93
CA GLY A 137 32.90 -10.81 -17.09
C GLY A 137 33.13 -9.81 -15.97
N ILE A 138 33.93 -8.78 -16.25
CA ILE A 138 34.05 -7.60 -15.40
C ILE A 138 32.63 -7.01 -15.26
N ILE A 139 32.01 -7.18 -14.10
CA ILE A 139 30.89 -6.32 -13.69
C ILE A 139 31.56 -5.00 -13.34
N ASP A 140 31.44 -3.99 -14.21
CA ASP A 140 31.81 -2.63 -13.85
C ASP A 140 31.13 -2.27 -12.52
N ASP A 141 31.82 -1.50 -11.66
CA ASP A 141 31.40 -1.08 -10.30
C ASP A 141 30.06 -0.28 -10.37
N GLU A 142 28.94 -0.95 -10.64
CA GLU A 142 27.61 -0.33 -10.71
C GLU A 142 27.16 0.05 -9.29
N GLU A 143 27.06 1.35 -9.04
CA GLU A 143 26.72 1.88 -7.72
C GLU A 143 25.29 1.48 -7.31
N VAL A 144 25.17 0.76 -6.20
CA VAL A 144 23.91 0.36 -5.60
C VAL A 144 23.42 1.43 -4.62
N VAL A 145 22.20 1.90 -4.85
CA VAL A 145 21.52 2.93 -4.06
C VAL A 145 20.34 2.35 -3.31
N THR A 146 20.21 2.64 -2.01
CA THR A 146 18.98 2.33 -1.27
C THR A 146 17.92 3.41 -1.47
N VAL A 147 16.70 2.97 -1.82
CA VAL A 147 15.55 3.82 -2.08
C VAL A 147 14.37 3.48 -1.16
N TYR A 148 13.48 4.45 -0.95
CA TYR A 148 12.23 4.22 -0.23
C TYR A 148 11.23 3.47 -1.12
N CYS A 149 10.65 2.39 -0.61
CA CYS A 149 9.55 1.67 -1.23
C CYS A 149 8.23 2.05 -0.52
N PRO A 150 7.38 2.91 -1.12
CA PRO A 150 6.11 3.37 -0.56
C PRO A 150 4.98 2.32 -0.69
N ASN A 151 5.31 1.04 -0.54
CA ASN A 151 4.36 -0.06 -0.53
C ASN A 151 4.64 -0.95 0.69
N THR A 152 3.65 -1.17 1.55
CA THR A 152 3.82 -2.01 2.75
C THR A 152 3.36 -3.46 2.55
N GLY A 153 2.67 -3.73 1.44
CA GLY A 153 2.20 -5.05 1.04
C GLY A 153 3.32 -5.91 0.45
N PRO A 154 3.07 -7.19 0.16
CA PRO A 154 4.07 -8.09 -0.42
C PRO A 154 4.47 -7.73 -1.85
N MET A 155 3.66 -6.96 -2.59
CA MET A 155 3.87 -6.70 -4.03
C MET A 155 3.86 -8.00 -4.84
N VAL A 156 2.88 -8.88 -4.55
CA VAL A 156 2.72 -10.16 -5.27
C VAL A 156 2.59 -9.90 -6.77
N GLY A 157 3.29 -10.72 -7.57
CA GLY A 157 3.32 -10.62 -9.04
C GLY A 157 4.16 -9.46 -9.59
N LEU A 158 4.78 -8.62 -8.74
CA LEU A 158 5.60 -7.49 -9.22
C LEU A 158 7.11 -7.73 -9.13
N LEU A 159 7.54 -8.72 -8.34
CA LEU A 159 8.95 -8.93 -8.01
C LEU A 159 9.58 -10.10 -8.79
N GLU A 160 8.90 -10.63 -9.80
CA GLU A 160 9.35 -11.80 -10.58
C GLU A 160 10.56 -11.49 -11.47
N GLY A 161 10.70 -10.25 -11.94
CA GLY A 161 11.85 -9.80 -12.72
C GLY A 161 13.12 -9.54 -11.90
N LEU A 162 13.20 -10.02 -10.66
CA LEU A 162 14.38 -9.82 -9.81
C LEU A 162 15.44 -10.92 -10.00
N PRO A 163 16.74 -10.58 -9.90
CA PRO A 163 17.26 -9.20 -9.87
C PRO A 163 17.14 -8.55 -11.26
N ASN A 164 17.13 -7.21 -11.30
CA ASN A 164 17.14 -6.35 -12.50
C ASN A 164 15.78 -5.93 -13.08
N ALA A 165 14.70 -5.96 -12.28
CA ALA A 165 13.41 -5.43 -12.73
C ALA A 165 13.53 -3.93 -13.02
N ARG A 166 13.08 -3.47 -14.19
CA ARG A 166 13.11 -2.04 -14.54
C ARG A 166 12.12 -1.27 -13.68
N VAL A 167 12.55 -0.13 -13.15
CA VAL A 167 11.76 0.73 -12.28
C VAL A 167 11.96 2.19 -12.63
N GLN A 168 11.00 3.03 -12.23
CA GLN A 168 11.18 4.49 -12.22
C GLN A 168 11.14 5.02 -10.78
N LEU A 169 12.01 5.97 -10.52
CA LEU A 169 12.16 6.61 -9.22
C LEU A 169 11.82 8.09 -9.32
N SER A 170 11.19 8.66 -8.29
CA SER A 170 11.19 10.10 -8.08
C SER A 170 12.32 10.49 -7.12
N LYS A 171 12.85 11.71 -7.27
CA LYS A 171 13.84 12.30 -6.36
C LYS A 171 13.22 13.44 -5.54
N SER A 172 13.39 13.38 -4.23
CA SER A 172 13.07 14.47 -3.32
C SER A 172 14.26 15.41 -3.19
N SER A 173 14.01 16.73 -3.19
CA SER A 173 15.01 17.75 -2.88
C SER A 173 15.14 18.07 -1.40
N ASP A 174 14.27 17.52 -0.54
CA ASP A 174 14.35 17.73 0.92
C ASP A 174 15.59 17.04 1.52
N PRO A 175 16.59 17.81 2.01
CA PRO A 175 17.83 17.27 2.53
C PRO A 175 17.65 16.52 3.85
N LYS A 176 16.48 16.63 4.51
CA LYS A 176 16.19 15.91 5.75
C LYS A 176 15.74 14.47 5.50
N ARG A 177 15.42 14.10 4.26
CA ARG A 177 15.03 12.73 3.95
C ARG A 177 16.23 11.82 4.03
N LYS A 178 16.08 10.73 4.78
CA LYS A 178 17.08 9.65 4.83
C LYS A 178 17.32 9.02 3.44
N TYR A 179 16.25 8.85 2.67
CA TYR A 179 16.32 8.30 1.31
C TYR A 179 15.78 9.33 0.33
N ALA A 180 16.66 9.84 -0.54
CA ALA A 180 16.31 10.86 -1.53
C ALA A 180 15.34 10.32 -2.60
N TYR A 181 15.46 9.04 -2.94
CA TYR A 181 14.69 8.41 -4.01
C TYR A 181 13.50 7.61 -3.47
N THR A 182 12.40 7.66 -4.22
CA THR A 182 11.17 6.89 -3.95
C THR A 182 10.84 6.03 -5.16
N LEU A 183 10.58 4.74 -4.95
CA LEU A 183 10.14 3.81 -5.98
C LEU A 183 8.68 4.11 -6.38
N GLU A 184 8.47 4.58 -7.60
CA GLU A 184 7.14 5.01 -8.07
C GLU A 184 6.42 3.92 -8.85
N MET A 185 7.12 3.27 -9.78
CA MET A 185 6.55 2.24 -10.66
C MET A 185 7.60 1.19 -11.03
N ILE A 186 7.10 0.00 -11.36
CA ILE A 186 7.88 -1.17 -11.78
C ILE A 186 7.33 -1.70 -13.09
N GLN A 187 8.21 -2.09 -14.00
CA GLN A 187 7.83 -2.74 -15.24
C GLN A 187 7.79 -4.24 -15.02
N ILE A 188 6.69 -4.87 -15.42
CA ILE A 188 6.55 -6.33 -15.48
C ILE A 188 6.24 -6.75 -16.90
N ASN A 189 6.53 -8.00 -17.25
CA ASN A 189 6.02 -8.59 -18.49
C ASN A 189 4.79 -9.43 -18.16
N ASN A 190 3.69 -9.20 -18.87
CA ASN A 190 2.43 -9.91 -18.62
C ASN A 190 2.22 -11.15 -19.52
N GLY A 191 3.26 -11.56 -20.24
CA GLY A 191 3.24 -12.62 -21.26
C GLY A 191 3.06 -12.12 -22.70
N GLU A 192 2.49 -10.93 -22.88
CA GLU A 192 2.24 -10.33 -24.21
C GLU A 192 3.09 -9.08 -24.44
N ARG A 193 3.21 -8.22 -23.42
CA ARG A 193 3.98 -6.98 -23.46
C ARG A 193 4.49 -6.60 -22.09
N ASP A 194 5.37 -5.61 -22.09
CA ASP A 194 5.74 -4.93 -20.86
C ASP A 194 4.65 -3.96 -20.40
N VAL A 195 4.44 -3.91 -19.10
CA VAL A 195 3.39 -3.14 -18.42
C VAL A 195 4.02 -2.39 -17.25
N TRP A 196 3.79 -1.08 -17.20
CA TRP A 196 4.15 -0.29 -16.02
C TRP A 196 3.06 -0.42 -14.95
N VAL A 197 3.48 -0.77 -13.74
CA VAL A 197 2.61 -0.93 -12.57
C VAL A 197 3.02 0.06 -11.49
N GLY A 198 2.08 0.82 -10.95
CA GLY A 198 2.32 1.74 -9.85
C GLY A 198 2.62 1.00 -8.54
N VAL A 199 3.66 1.44 -7.82
CA VAL A 199 4.08 0.85 -6.53
C VAL A 199 3.63 1.73 -5.36
N HIS A 200 3.54 3.04 -5.57
CA HIS A 200 3.26 4.03 -4.53
C HIS A 200 1.80 4.04 -4.10
N SER A 201 1.45 3.24 -3.09
CA SER A 201 0.05 3.03 -2.71
C SER A 201 -0.64 4.29 -2.21
N THR A 202 0.05 5.17 -1.50
CA THR A 202 -0.51 6.45 -1.00
C THR A 202 -0.69 7.50 -2.10
N SER A 203 -0.09 7.30 -3.28
CA SER A 203 -0.33 8.17 -4.44
C SER A 203 -1.75 8.01 -4.99
N ALA A 204 -2.41 6.87 -4.75
CA ALA A 204 -3.79 6.63 -5.16
C ALA A 204 -4.76 7.67 -4.62
N ASN A 205 -4.59 8.11 -3.37
CA ASN A 205 -5.43 9.17 -2.79
C ASN A 205 -5.26 10.48 -3.58
N ARG A 206 -4.02 10.88 -3.93
CA ARG A 206 -3.77 12.09 -4.72
C ARG A 206 -4.40 11.98 -6.13
N MET A 207 -4.30 10.82 -6.76
CA MET A 207 -4.90 10.57 -8.07
C MET A 207 -6.43 10.64 -8.00
N ILE A 208 -7.05 10.00 -7.02
CA ILE A 208 -8.50 10.08 -6.83
C ILE A 208 -8.95 11.50 -6.46
N GLU A 209 -8.19 12.24 -5.66
CA GLU A 209 -8.47 13.66 -5.38
C GLU A 209 -8.53 14.49 -6.67
N GLN A 210 -7.59 14.26 -7.60
CA GLN A 210 -7.59 14.91 -8.92
C GLN A 210 -8.82 14.53 -9.74
N ALA A 211 -9.18 13.24 -9.79
CA ALA A 211 -10.38 12.76 -10.50
C ALA A 211 -11.68 13.31 -9.89
N LEU A 212 -11.75 13.42 -8.56
CA LEU A 212 -12.88 14.00 -7.84
C LEU A 212 -12.98 15.50 -8.10
N THR A 213 -11.87 16.22 -8.06
CA THR A 213 -11.87 17.67 -8.33
C THR A 213 -12.31 17.96 -9.76
N SER A 214 -11.87 17.14 -10.71
CA SER A 214 -12.18 17.26 -12.14
C SER A 214 -13.52 16.62 -12.55
N ARG A 215 -14.28 16.05 -11.60
CA ARG A 215 -15.59 15.39 -11.83
C ARG A 215 -15.54 14.25 -12.86
N TRP A 216 -14.43 13.52 -12.95
CA TRP A 216 -14.27 12.42 -13.91
C TRP A 216 -14.93 11.10 -13.49
N LEU A 217 -15.20 10.93 -12.19
CA LEU A 217 -15.87 9.73 -11.64
C LEU A 217 -17.39 9.93 -11.66
N THR A 218 -17.97 9.82 -12.85
CA THR A 218 -19.38 10.21 -13.11
C THR A 218 -20.40 9.45 -12.26
N GLU A 219 -20.12 8.20 -11.87
CA GLU A 219 -21.01 7.36 -11.05
C GLU A 219 -21.15 7.88 -9.61
N LEU A 220 -20.30 8.82 -9.19
CA LEU A 220 -20.43 9.48 -7.89
C LEU A 220 -21.55 10.54 -7.87
N GLY A 221 -22.05 10.95 -9.04
CA GLY A 221 -23.09 11.96 -9.18
C GLY A 221 -22.60 13.37 -8.85
N HIS A 222 -23.55 14.29 -8.65
CA HIS A 222 -23.24 15.66 -8.27
C HIS A 222 -22.76 15.76 -6.82
N TYR A 223 -21.82 16.68 -6.58
CA TYR A 223 -21.39 17.14 -5.25
C TYR A 223 -20.77 18.53 -5.38
N ASP A 224 -20.84 19.31 -4.31
CA ASP A 224 -20.36 20.69 -4.21
C ASP A 224 -18.95 20.79 -3.62
N SER A 225 -18.59 19.90 -2.69
CA SER A 225 -17.30 19.94 -2.01
C SER A 225 -16.66 18.57 -1.80
N VAL A 226 -15.34 18.57 -1.61
CA VAL A 226 -14.52 17.39 -1.30
C VAL A 226 -13.73 17.68 -0.03
N ARG A 227 -13.91 16.85 1.00
CA ARG A 227 -13.15 16.91 2.26
C ARG A 227 -12.30 15.66 2.39
N ARG A 228 -11.10 15.79 2.97
CA ARG A 228 -10.13 14.69 3.10
C ARG A 228 -10.01 14.18 4.52
N GLU A 229 -9.59 12.92 4.66
CA GLU A 229 -9.12 12.34 5.93
C GLU A 229 -10.13 12.54 7.07
N VAL A 230 -11.42 12.39 6.74
CA VAL A 230 -12.52 12.71 7.66
C VAL A 230 -12.67 11.57 8.64
N LYS A 231 -12.61 11.88 9.93
CA LYS A 231 -12.87 10.91 10.98
C LYS A 231 -14.34 10.51 10.94
N PHE A 232 -14.62 9.21 10.81
CA PHE A 232 -15.99 8.67 10.77
C PHE A 232 -16.23 7.54 11.79
N ALA A 233 -15.15 7.02 12.39
CA ALA A 233 -15.19 6.08 13.51
C ALA A 233 -14.09 6.41 14.52
N ASN A 234 -14.07 5.72 15.66
CA ASN A 234 -13.18 6.03 16.79
C ASN A 234 -11.70 6.15 16.38
N ASN A 235 -11.21 5.22 15.55
CA ASN A 235 -9.82 5.12 15.14
C ASN A 235 -9.65 4.99 13.61
N SER A 236 -10.63 5.46 12.84
CA SER A 236 -10.58 5.41 11.37
C SER A 236 -10.99 6.73 10.74
N ARG A 237 -10.31 7.01 9.64
CA ARG A 237 -10.59 8.11 8.73
C ARG A 237 -10.94 7.49 7.40
N VAL A 238 -11.92 8.09 6.74
CA VAL A 238 -12.20 7.82 5.33
C VAL A 238 -11.34 8.76 4.50
N ASP A 239 -10.92 8.32 3.32
CA ASP A 239 -10.05 9.11 2.45
C ASP A 239 -10.73 10.42 2.02
N PHE A 240 -12.01 10.36 1.61
CA PHE A 240 -12.80 11.54 1.24
C PHE A 240 -14.24 11.52 1.75
N VAL A 241 -14.82 12.71 1.92
CA VAL A 241 -16.27 12.93 2.03
C VAL A 241 -16.68 13.98 1.00
N LEU A 242 -17.61 13.61 0.13
CA LEU A 242 -18.25 14.51 -0.82
C LEU A 242 -19.53 15.05 -0.21
N THR A 243 -19.81 16.35 -0.36
CA THR A 243 -21.04 16.95 0.16
C THR A 243 -21.86 17.58 -0.96
N THR A 244 -23.18 17.41 -0.91
CA THR A 244 -24.14 18.19 -1.72
C THR A 244 -24.95 19.09 -0.81
N ASN A 245 -25.17 20.34 -1.24
CA ASN A 245 -25.85 21.38 -0.50
C ASN A 245 -27.21 21.71 -1.13
N ALA A 246 -28.19 22.04 -0.30
CA ALA A 246 -29.41 22.72 -0.73
C ALA A 246 -29.13 24.19 -1.05
N LYS A 247 -30.13 24.88 -1.63
CA LYS A 247 -30.04 26.30 -2.01
C LYS A 247 -29.74 27.23 -0.84
N ASP A 248 -30.13 26.85 0.37
CA ASP A 248 -29.87 27.59 1.62
C ASP A 248 -28.47 27.30 2.22
N GLY A 249 -27.66 26.46 1.57
CA GLY A 249 -26.34 26.05 2.04
C GLY A 249 -26.34 24.83 2.98
N THR A 250 -27.50 24.28 3.33
CA THR A 250 -27.59 23.09 4.19
C THR A 250 -27.05 21.86 3.47
N ILE A 251 -26.18 21.07 4.12
CA ILE A 251 -25.70 19.80 3.55
C ILE A 251 -26.85 18.79 3.51
N VAL A 252 -27.23 18.38 2.30
CA VAL A 252 -28.31 17.41 2.07
C VAL A 252 -27.84 16.00 1.74
N HIS A 253 -26.57 15.83 1.39
CA HIS A 253 -25.99 14.51 1.16
C HIS A 253 -24.51 14.49 1.51
N GLU A 254 -24.09 13.54 2.34
CA GLU A 254 -22.69 13.18 2.52
C GLU A 254 -22.40 11.80 1.89
N LYS A 255 -21.42 11.76 0.99
CA LYS A 255 -20.92 10.51 0.38
C LYS A 255 -19.49 10.25 0.85
N TYR A 256 -19.30 9.18 1.61
CA TYR A 256 -18.03 8.73 2.16
C TYR A 256 -17.31 7.88 1.12
N VAL A 257 -16.07 8.22 0.76
CA VAL A 257 -15.32 7.57 -0.32
C VAL A 257 -13.99 7.02 0.22
N GLU A 258 -13.88 5.70 0.26
CA GLU A 258 -12.65 4.99 0.61
C GLU A 258 -11.90 4.59 -0.66
N VAL A 259 -10.59 4.80 -0.70
CA VAL A 259 -9.70 4.47 -1.83
C VAL A 259 -8.87 3.24 -1.51
N LYS A 260 -8.66 2.39 -2.51
CA LYS A 260 -7.79 1.22 -2.46
C LYS A 260 -6.87 1.22 -3.68
N SER A 261 -5.58 1.13 -3.44
CA SER A 261 -4.59 0.93 -4.50
C SER A 261 -4.53 -0.55 -4.87
N VAL A 262 -4.64 -0.86 -6.16
CA VAL A 262 -4.65 -2.22 -6.69
C VAL A 262 -3.52 -2.39 -7.70
N THR A 263 -2.71 -3.42 -7.50
CA THR A 263 -1.53 -3.70 -8.36
C THR A 263 -1.49 -5.14 -8.85
N LEU A 264 -2.06 -6.07 -8.07
CA LEU A 264 -2.12 -7.49 -8.40
C LEU A 264 -3.15 -7.71 -9.52
N ALA A 265 -2.75 -8.49 -10.51
CA ALA A 265 -3.64 -9.01 -11.54
C ALA A 265 -3.48 -10.52 -11.62
N MET A 266 -4.59 -11.21 -11.81
CA MET A 266 -4.65 -12.65 -12.03
C MET A 266 -5.09 -12.91 -13.47
N ASP A 267 -4.52 -13.94 -14.07
CA ASP A 267 -4.93 -14.39 -15.40
C ASP A 267 -6.35 -14.99 -15.34
N GLY A 268 -7.15 -14.70 -16.37
CA GLY A 268 -8.46 -15.32 -16.54
C GLY A 268 -8.34 -16.83 -16.70
N ARG A 269 -9.36 -17.57 -16.28
CA ARG A 269 -9.43 -19.01 -16.55
C ARG A 269 -9.84 -19.25 -18.00
N GLY A 270 -9.02 -19.94 -18.78
CA GLY A 270 -9.33 -20.39 -20.15
C GLY A 270 -8.41 -19.82 -21.22
N LYS A 271 -8.82 -19.90 -22.49
CA LYS A 271 -8.05 -19.41 -23.66
C LYS A 271 -8.12 -17.89 -23.87
N SER A 272 -8.75 -17.15 -22.96
CA SER A 272 -8.87 -15.69 -23.04
C SER A 272 -7.71 -15.07 -22.26
N SER A 273 -6.93 -14.20 -22.92
CA SER A 273 -5.87 -13.38 -22.32
C SER A 273 -6.39 -12.26 -21.41
N SER A 274 -7.69 -12.22 -21.11
CA SER A 274 -8.30 -11.25 -20.21
C SER A 274 -7.78 -11.42 -18.77
N ARG A 275 -7.11 -10.39 -18.26
CA ARG A 275 -6.60 -10.32 -16.89
C ARG A 275 -7.60 -9.59 -15.99
N CYS A 276 -7.72 -10.06 -14.75
CA CYS A 276 -8.56 -9.48 -13.71
C CYS A 276 -7.70 -8.84 -12.62
N ALA A 277 -7.87 -7.55 -12.37
CA ALA A 277 -7.26 -6.88 -11.24
C ALA A 277 -7.91 -7.36 -9.93
N VAL A 278 -7.11 -7.63 -8.91
CA VAL A 278 -7.65 -8.13 -7.64
C VAL A 278 -7.06 -7.43 -6.43
N PHE A 279 -7.89 -7.27 -5.39
CA PHE A 279 -7.47 -6.71 -4.11
C PHE A 279 -8.08 -7.48 -2.94
N PRO A 280 -7.34 -7.71 -1.84
CA PRO A 280 -5.92 -7.38 -1.66
C PRO A 280 -4.99 -8.44 -2.27
N ASP A 281 -3.67 -8.19 -2.22
CA ASP A 281 -2.61 -9.14 -2.58
C ASP A 281 -2.14 -10.00 -1.38
N THR A 282 -2.70 -9.76 -0.20
CA THR A 282 -2.51 -10.54 1.03
C THR A 282 -3.60 -10.18 2.05
N VAL A 283 -3.73 -10.94 3.13
CA VAL A 283 -4.68 -10.65 4.21
C VAL A 283 -4.48 -9.22 4.73
N SER A 284 -5.55 -8.42 4.70
CA SER A 284 -5.53 -7.00 5.10
C SER A 284 -6.59 -6.72 6.14
N THR A 285 -6.26 -6.97 7.41
CA THR A 285 -7.14 -6.66 8.55
C THR A 285 -7.51 -5.18 8.64
N ARG A 286 -6.64 -4.29 8.15
CA ARG A 286 -6.94 -2.85 8.03
C ARG A 286 -8.05 -2.61 7.01
N ALA A 287 -7.97 -3.22 5.81
CA ALA A 287 -9.00 -3.06 4.79
C ALA A 287 -10.33 -3.68 5.23
N GLN A 288 -10.28 -4.86 5.87
CA GLN A 288 -11.45 -5.50 6.49
C GLN A 288 -12.13 -4.57 7.52
N LYS A 289 -11.33 -3.96 8.42
CA LYS A 289 -11.83 -3.02 9.43
C LYS A 289 -12.52 -1.82 8.79
N HIS A 290 -11.88 -1.20 7.79
CA HIS A 290 -12.42 0.00 7.14
C HIS A 290 -13.74 -0.28 6.41
N VAL A 291 -13.84 -1.38 5.65
CA VAL A 291 -15.09 -1.72 4.95
C VAL A 291 -16.22 -2.05 5.93
N THR A 292 -15.89 -2.67 7.07
CA THR A 292 -16.86 -2.96 8.13
C THR A 292 -17.37 -1.67 8.76
N GLU A 293 -16.46 -0.77 9.18
CA GLU A 293 -16.83 0.51 9.79
C GLU A 293 -17.64 1.38 8.82
N LEU A 294 -17.32 1.36 7.52
CA LEU A 294 -18.09 2.10 6.50
C LEU A 294 -19.50 1.52 6.35
N THR A 295 -19.65 0.19 6.41
CA THR A 295 -20.95 -0.49 6.39
C THR A 295 -21.77 -0.14 7.63
N ASP A 296 -21.13 -0.15 8.81
CA ASP A 296 -21.76 0.19 10.08
C ASP A 296 -22.28 1.64 10.10
N LEU A 297 -21.51 2.58 9.54
CA LEU A 297 -21.91 3.98 9.39
C LEU A 297 -23.24 4.12 8.61
N LEU A 298 -23.39 3.40 7.49
CA LEU A 298 -24.62 3.46 6.70
C LEU A 298 -25.79 2.79 7.42
N SER A 299 -25.54 1.68 8.11
CA SER A 299 -26.59 0.94 8.84
C SER A 299 -27.14 1.74 10.03
N THR A 300 -26.29 2.45 10.76
CA THR A 300 -26.67 3.27 11.92
C THR A 300 -27.41 4.53 11.50
N THR A 301 -27.00 5.15 10.40
CA THR A 301 -27.72 6.28 9.81
C THR A 301 -29.12 5.88 9.36
N THR A 302 -29.29 4.66 8.83
CA THR A 302 -30.60 4.13 8.42
C THR A 302 -31.49 3.77 9.62
N LYS A 303 -30.92 3.28 10.72
CA LYS A 303 -31.66 2.85 11.93
C LYS A 303 -31.95 3.98 12.94
N GLY A 304 -31.22 5.09 12.89
CA GLY A 304 -31.34 6.23 13.82
C GLY A 304 -32.52 7.17 13.58
N LEU A 305 -33.33 6.95 12.53
CA LEU A 305 -34.53 7.77 12.23
C LEU A 305 -35.78 7.37 13.04
N GLY A 306 -35.67 6.42 13.99
CA GLY A 306 -36.80 5.98 14.80
C GLY A 306 -37.37 7.00 15.80
N ASN A 307 -36.72 8.16 16.03
CA ASN A 307 -37.20 9.21 16.94
C ASN A 307 -36.84 10.65 16.54
N ARG A 308 -36.14 10.84 15.42
CA ARG A 308 -36.05 12.15 14.77
C ARG A 308 -37.04 12.10 13.63
N LYS A 309 -38.05 12.97 13.66
CA LYS A 309 -38.88 13.28 12.49
C LYS A 309 -37.97 13.26 11.27
N GLU A 310 -38.34 12.46 10.30
CA GLU A 310 -37.82 12.47 8.94
C GLU A 310 -37.91 13.90 8.42
N THR A 311 -36.92 14.73 8.75
CA THR A 311 -36.59 15.87 7.92
C THR A 311 -35.91 15.21 6.74
N ALA A 312 -36.64 15.12 5.64
CA ALA A 312 -36.28 14.45 4.39
C ALA A 312 -35.02 15.02 3.71
N THR A 313 -34.11 15.63 4.48
CA THR A 313 -33.15 16.61 4.02
C THR A 313 -31.70 16.16 4.16
N HIS A 314 -31.35 15.04 4.81
CA HIS A 314 -29.95 14.62 4.94
C HIS A 314 -29.73 13.14 4.66
N LYS A 315 -29.13 12.85 3.50
CA LYS A 315 -28.76 11.51 3.02
C LYS A 315 -27.31 11.19 3.37
N VAL A 316 -27.00 9.93 3.66
CA VAL A 316 -25.62 9.43 3.76
C VAL A 316 -25.45 8.22 2.84
N SER A 317 -24.33 8.13 2.12
CA SER A 317 -23.97 6.96 1.31
C SER A 317 -22.48 6.69 1.35
N GLY A 318 -22.05 5.49 0.97
CA GLY A 318 -20.64 5.11 0.90
C GLY A 318 -20.24 4.62 -0.49
N THR A 319 -18.98 4.86 -0.85
CA THR A 319 -18.34 4.32 -2.05
C THR A 319 -16.95 3.80 -1.71
N ILE A 320 -16.55 2.68 -2.30
CA ILE A 320 -15.16 2.20 -2.31
C ILE A 320 -14.65 2.29 -3.74
N VAL A 321 -13.55 3.02 -3.95
CA VAL A 321 -12.90 3.18 -5.25
C VAL A 321 -11.59 2.40 -5.26
N PHE A 322 -11.52 1.39 -6.11
CA PHE A 322 -10.33 0.62 -6.39
C PHE A 322 -9.60 1.26 -7.59
N LEU A 323 -8.45 1.88 -7.34
CA LEU A 323 -7.59 2.40 -8.39
C LEU A 323 -6.58 1.33 -8.81
N VAL A 324 -6.81 0.73 -9.97
CA VAL A 324 -5.96 -0.27 -10.61
C VAL A 324 -4.80 0.45 -11.30
N GLN A 325 -3.63 0.42 -10.69
CA GLN A 325 -2.44 1.13 -11.17
C GLN A 325 -1.69 0.34 -12.25
N ARG A 326 -2.40 -0.04 -13.31
CA ARG A 326 -1.94 -0.78 -14.49
C ARG A 326 -3.03 -0.75 -15.56
N ASP A 327 -2.65 -0.90 -16.83
CA ASP A 327 -3.52 -0.73 -18.01
C ASP A 327 -3.83 -2.03 -18.76
N ASP A 328 -3.44 -3.18 -18.22
CA ASP A 328 -3.59 -4.50 -18.85
C ASP A 328 -4.67 -5.38 -18.20
N CYS A 329 -5.57 -4.77 -17.41
CA CYS A 329 -6.70 -5.46 -16.78
C CYS A 329 -8.02 -5.05 -17.43
N THR A 330 -8.94 -6.01 -17.56
CA THR A 330 -10.26 -5.80 -18.21
C THR A 330 -11.43 -5.93 -17.24
N ALA A 331 -11.16 -6.34 -16.00
CA ALA A 331 -12.14 -6.44 -14.93
C ALA A 331 -11.46 -6.27 -13.57
N PHE A 332 -12.27 -6.10 -12.53
CA PHE A 332 -11.82 -6.09 -11.14
C PHE A 332 -12.65 -7.04 -10.26
N ALA A 333 -12.02 -7.67 -9.28
CA ALA A 333 -12.71 -8.42 -8.23
C ALA A 333 -12.00 -8.35 -6.87
N PRO A 334 -12.74 -8.37 -5.74
CA PRO A 334 -12.16 -8.69 -4.44
C PRO A 334 -11.54 -10.10 -4.45
N SER A 335 -10.32 -10.25 -3.94
CA SER A 335 -9.57 -11.52 -4.02
C SER A 335 -10.00 -12.51 -2.95
N ILE A 336 -10.63 -13.63 -3.34
CA ILE A 336 -10.93 -14.73 -2.42
C ILE A 336 -9.64 -15.46 -2.02
N GLN A 337 -8.74 -15.70 -2.98
CA GLN A 337 -7.50 -16.44 -2.79
C GLN A 337 -6.61 -15.80 -1.71
N HIS A 338 -6.54 -14.46 -1.67
CA HIS A 338 -5.63 -13.75 -0.77
C HIS A 338 -6.32 -13.29 0.53
N ASP A 339 -7.60 -12.92 0.48
CA ASP A 339 -8.38 -12.53 1.65
C ASP A 339 -9.88 -12.76 1.46
N LYS A 340 -10.29 -14.03 1.61
CA LYS A 340 -11.71 -14.43 1.57
C LYS A 340 -12.60 -13.58 2.48
N LYS A 341 -12.12 -13.20 3.67
CA LYS A 341 -12.90 -12.40 4.61
C LYS A 341 -13.15 -10.99 4.07
N PHE A 342 -12.15 -10.36 3.48
CA PHE A 342 -12.31 -9.06 2.82
C PHE A 342 -13.31 -9.15 1.65
N ALA A 343 -13.23 -10.19 0.82
CA ALA A 343 -14.16 -10.39 -0.28
C ALA A 343 -15.62 -10.55 0.20
N GLU A 344 -15.85 -11.33 1.26
CA GLU A 344 -17.16 -11.46 1.90
C GLU A 344 -17.68 -10.12 2.44
N LEU A 345 -16.81 -9.33 3.09
CA LEU A 345 -17.17 -8.02 3.62
C LEU A 345 -17.51 -7.02 2.50
N CYS A 346 -16.82 -7.06 1.36
CA CYS A 346 -17.19 -6.27 0.19
C CYS A 346 -18.58 -6.64 -0.34
N ALA A 347 -18.92 -7.94 -0.37
CA ALA A 347 -20.26 -8.38 -0.77
C ALA A 347 -21.35 -7.91 0.21
N ILE A 348 -21.06 -7.92 1.52
CA ILE A 348 -21.96 -7.39 2.56
C ILE A 348 -22.13 -5.87 2.40
N ALA A 349 -21.04 -5.14 2.18
CA ALA A 349 -21.03 -3.70 1.95
C ALA A 349 -21.89 -3.33 0.73
N ALA A 350 -21.70 -4.01 -0.40
CA ALA A 350 -22.48 -3.81 -1.62
C ALA A 350 -23.98 -4.06 -1.39
N LYS A 351 -24.34 -5.15 -0.70
CA LYS A 351 -25.75 -5.44 -0.32
C LYS A 351 -26.34 -4.39 0.62
N SER A 352 -25.49 -3.70 1.39
CA SER A 352 -25.88 -2.61 2.29
C SER A 352 -25.92 -1.24 1.60
N GLY A 353 -25.74 -1.18 0.28
CA GLY A 353 -25.80 0.05 -0.52
C GLY A 353 -24.49 0.83 -0.66
N ILE A 354 -23.36 0.26 -0.24
CA ILE A 354 -22.04 0.83 -0.57
C ILE A 354 -21.77 0.57 -2.05
N GLN A 355 -21.55 1.65 -2.80
CA GLN A 355 -21.14 1.56 -4.20
C GLN A 355 -19.70 1.06 -4.27
N ILE A 356 -19.42 0.12 -5.17
CA ILE A 356 -18.05 -0.32 -5.46
C ILE A 356 -17.72 0.15 -6.87
N LEU A 357 -16.59 0.84 -7.02
CA LEU A 357 -16.09 1.31 -8.31
C LEU A 357 -14.66 0.83 -8.48
N ALA A 358 -14.29 0.48 -9.71
CA ALA A 358 -12.93 0.17 -10.08
C ALA A 358 -12.55 0.98 -11.33
N TYR A 359 -11.39 1.60 -11.31
CA TYR A 359 -10.87 2.40 -12.41
C TYR A 359 -9.42 2.01 -12.66
N ALA A 360 -9.05 1.82 -13.93
CA ALA A 360 -7.66 1.62 -14.31
C ALA A 360 -6.96 2.96 -14.56
N CYS A 361 -5.63 2.95 -14.47
CA CYS A 361 -4.82 4.04 -14.99
C CYS A 361 -3.61 3.51 -15.77
N ALA A 362 -3.23 4.25 -16.81
CA ALA A 362 -2.01 4.02 -17.56
C ALA A 362 -0.86 4.81 -16.94
N LEU A 363 0.27 4.14 -16.70
CA LEU A 363 1.51 4.77 -16.24
C LEU A 363 2.45 4.91 -17.44
N GLU A 364 2.80 6.14 -17.76
CA GLU A 364 3.47 6.52 -19.01
C GLU A 364 4.75 7.30 -18.71
N PRO A 365 5.83 6.64 -18.28
CA PRO A 365 7.11 7.31 -18.12
C PRO A 365 7.70 7.66 -19.49
N ASP A 366 8.19 8.89 -19.61
CA ASP A 366 8.99 9.39 -20.72
C ASP A 366 10.44 9.51 -20.23
N GLU A 367 11.22 8.46 -20.46
CA GLU A 367 12.64 8.42 -20.06
C GLU A 367 13.48 9.46 -20.80
N THR A 368 13.09 9.85 -22.02
CA THR A 368 13.83 10.87 -22.79
C THR A 368 13.70 12.24 -22.15
N LYS A 369 12.50 12.58 -21.66
CA LYS A 369 12.22 13.83 -20.96
C LYS A 369 12.40 13.73 -19.44
N LYS A 370 12.76 12.54 -18.94
CA LYS A 370 12.83 12.23 -17.51
C LYS A 370 11.56 12.65 -16.78
N SER A 371 10.41 12.35 -17.37
CA SER A 371 9.10 12.75 -16.85
C SER A 371 8.12 11.59 -16.96
N GLY A 372 6.88 11.77 -16.53
CA GLY A 372 5.84 10.80 -16.80
C GLY A 372 4.46 11.28 -16.43
N THR A 373 3.46 10.60 -16.96
CA THR A 373 2.04 10.84 -16.66
C THR A 373 1.38 9.60 -16.11
N VAL A 374 0.36 9.81 -15.29
CA VAL A 374 -0.62 8.78 -14.96
C VAL A 374 -1.96 9.25 -15.46
N ARG A 375 -2.56 8.49 -16.37
CA ARG A 375 -3.81 8.84 -17.05
C ARG A 375 -4.94 7.94 -16.58
N LEU A 376 -6.08 8.52 -16.23
CA LEU A 376 -7.28 7.77 -15.88
C LEU A 376 -7.83 7.07 -17.13
N LEU A 377 -8.10 5.77 -17.01
CA LEU A 377 -8.76 4.98 -18.02
C LEU A 377 -10.25 4.78 -17.65
N GLU A 378 -10.92 3.92 -18.40
CA GLU A 378 -12.33 3.59 -18.17
C GLU A 378 -12.54 2.83 -16.85
N SER A 379 -13.79 2.82 -16.39
CA SER A 379 -14.17 1.97 -15.27
C SER A 379 -14.09 0.51 -15.66
N LEU A 380 -13.60 -0.33 -14.74
CA LEU A 380 -13.52 -1.76 -14.94
C LEU A 380 -14.82 -2.42 -14.44
N PRO A 381 -15.42 -3.34 -15.22
CA PRO A 381 -16.55 -4.12 -14.74
C PRO A 381 -16.16 -4.91 -13.49
N LEU A 382 -17.09 -4.96 -12.54
CA LEU A 382 -16.95 -5.78 -11.34
C LEU A 382 -17.33 -7.21 -11.65
N HIS A 383 -16.40 -8.14 -11.50
CA HIS A 383 -16.73 -9.56 -11.46
C HIS A 383 -17.07 -9.97 -10.02
N GLY A 384 -17.90 -11.01 -9.90
CA GLY A 384 -18.05 -11.72 -8.62
C GLY A 384 -16.68 -12.12 -8.09
N ALA A 385 -16.55 -12.22 -6.76
CA ALA A 385 -15.26 -12.40 -6.12
C ALA A 385 -14.43 -13.52 -6.79
N ALA A 386 -13.24 -13.17 -7.29
CA ALA A 386 -12.42 -14.05 -8.10
C ALA A 386 -11.77 -15.11 -7.19
N SER A 387 -11.88 -16.38 -7.58
CA SER A 387 -11.30 -17.53 -6.88
C SER A 387 -9.98 -17.97 -7.48
#